data_AF-A0A6B3G609-F1
#
_entry.id   AF-A0A6B3G609-F1
#
_cell.length_a   1.000
_cell.length_b   1.000
_cell.length_c   1.000
_cell.angle_alpha   90.00
_cell.angle_beta   90.00
_cell.angle_gamma   90.00
#
_symmetry.space_group_name_H-M   'P 1'
#
loop_
_entity.id
_entity.type
_entity.pdbx_description
1 polymer ?
#
loop_
_entity_poly.entity_id
_entity_poly.type
_entity_poly.pdbx_seq_one_letter_code
_entity_poly.pdbx_strand_id
1 'polypeptide(L)'
;PVPRVISGRKGELTVTMRSARVRLHRSLPHTRLWTYEGTHVGPTIEAKRGSRLRIAWQNDLTGAYPLPAVRVPFAYDPELPLMWDRPGREGAAARADVAELPPWAVVHLHG
;
A
#
# COMPACT_ATOMS: atom_id res chain seq x y z
N PRO A 1 11.30 -8.66 -4.73
CA PRO A 1 11.04 -8.55 -6.20
C PRO A 1 11.60 -7.21 -6.67
N VAL A 2 12.25 -7.17 -7.83
CA VAL A 2 12.73 -5.90 -8.42
C VAL A 2 11.54 -5.22 -9.10
N PRO A 3 11.20 -3.96 -8.75
CA PRO A 3 10.14 -3.24 -9.43
C PRO A 3 10.42 -3.02 -10.90
N ARG A 4 9.37 -2.99 -11.72
CA ARG A 4 9.48 -2.53 -13.11
C ARG A 4 9.89 -1.05 -13.13
N VAL A 5 10.77 -0.70 -14.06
CA VAL A 5 11.10 0.71 -14.34
C VAL A 5 10.11 1.30 -15.34
N ILE A 6 9.61 2.50 -15.05
CA ILE A 6 8.77 3.29 -15.96
C ILE A 6 9.38 4.69 -16.12
N SER A 7 9.18 5.27 -17.29
CA SER A 7 9.63 6.63 -17.60
C SER A 7 8.56 7.36 -18.42
N GLY A 8 8.57 8.69 -18.35
CA GLY A 8 7.61 9.50 -19.08
C GLY A 8 7.87 9.53 -20.59
N ARG A 9 6.80 9.52 -21.38
CA ARG A 9 6.87 9.75 -22.83
C ARG A 9 6.61 11.23 -23.09
N LYS A 10 7.52 11.91 -23.81
CA LYS A 10 7.42 13.36 -24.08
C LYS A 10 7.23 14.23 -22.82
N GLY A 11 7.79 13.81 -21.69
CA GLY A 11 7.68 14.52 -20.40
C GLY A 11 6.37 14.29 -19.65
N GLU A 12 5.55 13.32 -20.07
CA GLU A 12 4.30 12.96 -19.41
C GLU A 12 4.27 11.49 -19.01
N LEU A 13 3.66 11.21 -17.85
CA LEU A 13 3.44 9.87 -17.34
C LEU A 13 2.09 9.82 -16.64
N THR A 14 1.34 8.73 -16.80
CA THR A 14 0.19 8.42 -15.96
C THR A 14 0.55 7.22 -15.10
N VAL A 15 0.26 7.31 -13.81
CA VAL A 15 0.41 6.21 -12.86
C VAL A 15 -0.95 5.98 -12.21
N THR A 16 -1.46 4.77 -12.35
CA THR A 16 -2.79 4.39 -11.87
C THR A 16 -2.69 3.64 -10.55
N MET A 17 -3.41 4.11 -9.53
CA MET A 17 -3.64 3.38 -8.29
C MET A 17 -4.71 2.31 -8.54
N ARG A 18 -4.40 1.05 -8.25
CA ARG A 18 -5.26 -0.12 -8.50
C ARG A 18 -5.34 -1.04 -7.28
N SER A 19 -6.51 -1.62 -7.06
CA SER A 19 -6.66 -2.75 -6.14
C SER A 19 -6.07 -4.01 -6.76
N ALA A 20 -5.23 -4.73 -6.01
CA ALA A 20 -4.54 -5.93 -6.48
C ALA A 20 -4.56 -7.04 -5.43
N ARG A 21 -4.50 -8.31 -5.87
CA ARG A 21 -4.27 -9.46 -5.00
C ARG A 21 -2.84 -9.95 -5.17
N VAL A 22 -2.02 -9.85 -4.13
CA VAL A 22 -0.58 -10.13 -4.18
C VAL A 22 -0.22 -11.25 -3.21
N ARG A 23 0.58 -12.22 -3.65
CA ARG A 23 1.15 -13.25 -2.78
C ARG A 23 2.40 -12.72 -2.11
N LEU A 24 2.30 -12.37 -0.83
CA LEU A 24 3.42 -11.81 -0.06
C LEU A 24 4.40 -12.88 0.43
N HIS A 25 3.93 -14.11 0.63
CA HIS A 25 4.76 -15.23 1.04
C HIS A 25 4.22 -16.54 0.45
N ARG A 26 5.09 -17.52 0.21
CA ARG A 26 4.67 -18.81 -0.38
C ARG A 26 3.63 -19.54 0.47
N SER A 27 3.72 -19.41 1.79
CA SER A 27 2.84 -20.11 2.74
C SER A 27 1.59 -19.30 3.12
N LEU A 28 1.36 -18.15 2.49
CA LEU A 28 0.21 -17.29 2.78
C LEU A 28 -0.73 -17.20 1.56
N PRO A 29 -2.05 -17.00 1.79
CA PRO A 29 -2.97 -16.65 0.72
C PRO A 29 -2.61 -15.30 0.09
N HIS A 30 -3.21 -14.99 -1.05
CA HIS A 30 -3.05 -13.68 -1.67
C HIS A 30 -3.72 -12.59 -0.82
N THR A 31 -2.96 -11.56 -0.49
CA THR A 31 -3.39 -10.37 0.26
C THR A 31 -3.93 -9.32 -0.69
N ARG A 32 -5.06 -8.68 -0.34
CA ARG A 32 -5.57 -7.52 -1.07
C ARG A 32 -4.74 -6.28 -0.70
N LEU A 33 -4.30 -5.52 -1.69
CA LEU A 33 -3.53 -4.30 -1.54
C LEU A 33 -4.07 -3.20 -2.45
N TRP A 34 -3.83 -1.95 -2.07
CA TRP A 34 -3.84 -0.83 -3.00
C TRP A 34 -2.41 -0.60 -3.49
N THR A 35 -2.24 -0.43 -4.79
CA THR A 35 -0.93 -0.48 -5.45
C THR A 35 -0.84 0.55 -6.56
N TYR A 36 0.37 1.02 -6.89
CA TYR A 36 0.62 1.71 -8.15
C TYR A 36 0.83 0.69 -9.26
N GLU A 37 0.16 0.88 -10.41
CA GLU A 37 0.21 -0.01 -11.58
C GLU A 37 -0.15 -1.48 -11.32
N GLY A 38 -0.91 -1.75 -10.24
CA GLY A 38 -1.35 -3.11 -9.92
C GLY A 38 -0.25 -4.00 -9.30
N THR A 39 0.92 -3.45 -8.97
CA THR A 39 2.07 -4.23 -8.49
C THR A 39 2.53 -3.83 -7.10
N HIS A 40 3.05 -4.80 -6.34
CA HIS A 40 3.76 -4.57 -5.09
C HIS A 40 5.15 -5.24 -5.15
N VAL A 41 6.26 -4.51 -5.05
CA VAL A 41 6.38 -3.04 -4.87
C VAL A 41 5.93 -2.29 -6.14
N GLY A 42 5.45 -1.05 -5.98
CA GLY A 42 5.09 -0.18 -7.11
C GLY A 42 6.31 0.13 -8.01
N PRO A 43 6.10 0.62 -9.24
CA PRO A 43 7.17 0.79 -10.21
C PRO A 43 8.21 1.85 -9.78
N THR A 44 9.46 1.64 -10.18
CA THR A 44 10.50 2.68 -10.08
C THR A 44 10.29 3.66 -11.21
N ILE A 45 10.15 4.95 -10.88
CA ILE A 45 10.05 6.02 -11.88
C ILE A 45 11.45 6.55 -12.18
N GLU A 46 11.88 6.46 -13.42
CA GLU A 46 13.14 7.03 -13.88
C GLU A 46 12.90 8.40 -14.52
N ALA A 47 13.69 9.39 -14.09
CA ALA A 47 13.66 10.76 -14.60
C ALA A 47 15.07 11.30 -14.80
N LYS A 48 15.22 12.25 -15.73
CA LYS A 48 16.50 12.87 -16.05
C LYS A 48 16.60 14.26 -15.41
N ARG A 49 17.74 14.57 -14.78
CA ARG A 49 18.03 15.91 -14.26
C ARG A 49 17.83 16.98 -15.34
N GLY A 50 17.20 18.08 -14.97
CA GLY A 50 16.90 19.20 -15.87
C GLY A 50 15.77 18.92 -16.87
N SER A 51 15.18 17.73 -16.86
CA SER A 51 14.03 17.39 -17.71
C SER A 51 12.76 17.40 -16.88
N ARG A 52 11.79 18.24 -17.26
CA ARG A 52 10.49 18.29 -16.59
C ARG A 52 9.71 17.01 -16.89
N LEU A 53 9.17 16.38 -15.85
CA LEU A 53 8.23 15.27 -15.93
C LEU A 53 6.94 15.66 -15.23
N ARG A 54 5.80 15.53 -15.93
CA ARG A 54 4.46 15.70 -15.37
C ARG A 54 3.86 14.32 -15.14
N ILE A 55 3.38 14.04 -13.93
CA ILE A 55 2.78 12.77 -13.57
C ILE A 55 1.31 12.98 -13.23
N ALA A 56 0.42 12.29 -13.93
CA ALA A 56 -0.98 12.17 -13.56
C ALA A 56 -1.14 10.95 -12.64
N TRP A 57 -1.57 11.18 -11.41
CA TRP A 57 -1.88 10.12 -10.44
C TRP A 57 -3.37 9.80 -10.53
N GLN A 58 -3.71 8.73 -11.24
CA GLN A 58 -5.09 8.33 -11.45
C GLN A 58 -5.54 7.40 -10.32
N ASN A 59 -6.70 7.68 -9.73
CA ASN A 59 -7.31 6.80 -8.73
C ASN A 59 -8.33 5.87 -9.41
N ASP A 60 -7.97 4.59 -9.53
CA ASP A 60 -8.82 3.49 -10.02
C ASP A 60 -8.95 2.40 -8.95
N LEU A 61 -8.90 2.82 -7.67
CA LEU A 61 -9.05 1.93 -6.53
C LEU A 61 -10.52 1.55 -6.37
N THR A 62 -10.78 0.26 -6.19
CA THR A 62 -12.13 -0.30 -6.07
C THR A 62 -12.23 -1.26 -4.89
N GLY A 63 -13.45 -1.44 -4.38
CA GLY A 63 -13.75 -2.32 -3.27
C GLY A 63 -13.43 -1.74 -1.89
N ALA A 64 -13.51 -2.59 -0.86
CA ALA A 64 -13.30 -2.20 0.53
C ALA A 64 -11.83 -1.90 0.86
N TYR A 65 -11.61 -1.13 1.92
CA TYR A 65 -10.29 -0.84 2.46
C TYR A 65 -9.46 -2.14 2.64
N PRO A 66 -8.18 -2.16 2.22
CA PRO A 66 -7.46 -3.42 2.04
C PRO A 66 -7.05 -4.10 3.35
N LEU A 67 -7.07 -3.39 4.49
CA LEU A 67 -6.55 -3.89 5.76
C LEU A 67 -7.50 -3.60 6.94
N PRO A 68 -7.70 -4.55 7.87
CA PRO A 68 -8.39 -4.25 9.12
C PRO A 68 -7.48 -3.40 10.02
N ALA A 69 -8.00 -2.30 10.56
CA ALA A 69 -7.36 -1.60 11.66
C ALA A 69 -7.93 -2.11 13.00
N VAL A 70 -7.05 -2.29 13.98
CA VAL A 70 -7.40 -2.71 15.33
C VAL A 70 -6.69 -1.81 16.33
N ARG A 71 -7.23 -1.71 17.53
CA ARG A 71 -6.56 -1.06 18.67
C ARG A 71 -6.34 -2.13 19.73
N VAL A 72 -5.09 -2.56 19.86
CA VAL A 72 -4.65 -3.43 20.95
C VAL A 72 -4.19 -2.58 22.13
N PRO A 73 -4.55 -2.92 23.38
CA PRO A 73 -4.02 -2.22 24.56
C PRO A 73 -2.50 -2.33 24.62
N PHE A 74 -1.84 -1.28 25.11
CA PHE A 74 -0.44 -1.40 25.49
C PHE A 74 -0.37 -2.19 26.81
N ALA A 75 -0.06 -3.47 26.70
CA ALA A 75 0.13 -4.36 27.85
C ALA A 75 1.54 -4.92 27.80
N TYR A 76 2.28 -4.75 28.90
CA TYR A 76 3.58 -5.39 29.07
C TYR A 76 3.39 -6.70 29.83
N ASP A 77 3.84 -7.78 29.20
CA ASP A 77 3.96 -9.09 29.81
C ASP A 77 5.42 -9.54 29.64
N PRO A 78 6.19 -9.75 30.72
CA PRO A 78 7.59 -10.13 30.62
C PRO A 78 7.81 -11.50 29.94
N GLU A 79 6.76 -12.33 29.81
CA GLU A 79 6.85 -13.64 29.16
C GLU A 79 6.58 -13.58 27.65
N LEU A 80 6.09 -12.46 27.12
CA LEU A 80 5.69 -12.33 25.73
C LEU A 80 6.50 -11.26 24.99
N PRO A 81 6.76 -11.45 23.67
CA PRO A 81 7.21 -10.36 22.83
C PRO A 81 6.21 -9.19 22.85
N LEU A 82 6.72 -7.98 22.61
CA LEU A 82 5.88 -6.78 22.49
C LEU A 82 4.83 -6.98 21.40
N MET A 83 3.67 -6.34 21.54
CA MET A 83 2.50 -6.59 20.69
C MET A 83 2.74 -6.32 19.18
N TRP A 84 3.68 -5.44 18.82
CA TRP A 84 4.04 -5.21 17.41
C TRP A 84 4.93 -6.29 16.80
N ASP A 85 5.49 -7.19 17.62
CA ASP A 85 6.28 -8.35 17.18
C ASP A 85 5.42 -9.63 17.09
N ARG A 86 4.11 -9.54 17.37
CA ARG A 86 3.15 -10.66 17.34
C ARG A 86 2.13 -10.46 16.21
N PRO A 87 1.78 -11.52 15.45
CA PRO A 87 0.72 -11.42 14.44
C PRO A 87 -0.68 -11.42 15.09
N GLY A 88 -1.68 -10.92 14.35
CA GLY A 88 -3.09 -11.01 14.74
C GLY A 88 -3.60 -9.76 15.45
N ARG A 89 -4.68 -9.92 16.22
CA ARG A 89 -5.42 -8.81 16.84
C ARG A 89 -5.66 -8.96 18.34
N GLU A 90 -5.13 -10.01 18.97
CA GLU A 90 -5.24 -10.21 20.43
C GLU A 90 -6.68 -10.09 20.97
N GLY A 91 -7.65 -10.59 20.21
CA GLY A 91 -9.08 -10.49 20.55
C GLY A 91 -9.74 -9.13 20.27
N ALA A 92 -8.98 -8.09 19.90
CA ALA A 92 -9.52 -6.78 19.58
C ALA A 92 -10.45 -6.81 18.36
N ALA A 93 -11.56 -6.08 18.45
CA ALA A 93 -12.47 -5.89 17.33
C ALA A 93 -11.83 -5.02 16.23
N ALA A 94 -12.18 -5.31 14.98
CA ALA A 94 -11.81 -4.44 13.87
C ALA A 94 -12.60 -3.13 13.95
N ARG A 95 -11.93 -2.03 13.62
CA ARG A 95 -12.50 -0.69 13.56
C ARG A 95 -13.39 -0.55 12.33
N ALA A 96 -14.71 -0.47 12.55
CA ALA A 96 -15.69 -0.28 11.48
C ALA A 96 -15.48 1.03 10.72
N ASP A 97 -15.12 2.10 11.42
CA ASP A 97 -14.85 3.42 10.82
C ASP A 97 -13.68 3.41 9.82
N VAL A 98 -12.68 2.53 10.02
CA VAL A 98 -11.60 2.34 9.04
C VAL A 98 -12.04 1.46 7.87
N ALA A 99 -12.89 0.46 8.12
CA ALA A 99 -13.40 -0.42 7.07
C ALA A 99 -14.26 0.33 6.03
N GLU A 100 -14.95 1.39 6.47
CA GLU A 100 -15.78 2.27 5.63
C GLU A 100 -15.00 3.39 4.92
N LEU A 101 -13.67 3.49 5.10
CA LEU A 101 -12.89 4.52 4.41
C LEU A 101 -12.97 4.31 2.89
N PRO A 102 -13.36 5.35 2.12
CA PRO A 102 -13.41 5.25 0.68
C PRO A 102 -11.99 5.18 0.11
N PRO A 103 -11.86 4.75 -1.16
CA PRO A 103 -10.62 4.82 -1.91
C PRO A 103 -10.18 6.27 -2.16
N TRP A 104 -9.63 6.91 -1.14
CA TRP A 104 -9.19 8.30 -1.18
C TRP A 104 -7.68 8.39 -0.91
N ALA A 105 -6.95 8.93 -1.89
CA ALA A 105 -5.49 8.94 -1.86
C ALA A 105 -4.92 10.19 -2.54
N VAL A 106 -3.78 10.66 -2.03
CA VAL A 106 -2.93 11.69 -2.62
C VAL A 106 -1.49 11.16 -2.65
N VAL A 107 -0.73 11.53 -3.67
CA VAL A 107 0.66 11.09 -3.82
C VAL A 107 1.60 12.24 -3.52
N HIS A 108 2.49 12.03 -2.56
CA HIS A 108 3.61 12.90 -2.27
C HIS A 108 4.91 12.21 -2.70
N LEU A 109 5.66 12.84 -3.61
CA LEU A 109 7.02 12.43 -3.92
C LEU A 109 7.94 13.01 -2.84
N HIS A 110 8.37 12.15 -1.91
CA HIS A 110 9.34 12.53 -0.88
C HIS A 110 10.71 12.82 -1.50
N GLY A 111 11.34 13.91 -1.09
CA GLY A 111 12.65 14.35 -1.56
C GLY A 111 13.24 15.42 -0.66
#